data_AF-A0A7V5P834-F1
#
_entry.id   AF-A0A7V5P834-F1
#
_cell.length_a   1.000
_cell.length_b   1.000
_cell.length_c   1.000
_cell.angle_alpha   90.00
_cell.angle_beta   90.00
_cell.angle_gamma   90.00
#
_symmetry.space_group_name_H-M   'P 1'
#
loop_
_entity.id
_entity.type
_entity.pdbx_description
1 polymer ?
#
loop_
_entity_poly.entity_id
_entity_poly.type
_entity_poly.pdbx_seq_one_letter_code
_entity_poly.pdbx_strand_id
1 'polypeptide(L)' 'MDAWIAKREQETGLPNPMTTQGDWHGIAGVGPFQTSQQAYDTLYIGGVGQARKLQAEARK' A
#
# COMPACT_ATOMS: atom_id res chain seq x y z
N MET A 1 5.30 -17.73 -3.72
CA MET A 1 5.19 -16.53 -2.89
C MET A 1 5.65 -16.84 -1.47
N ASP A 2 5.01 -17.80 -0.80
CA ASP A 2 5.23 -18.08 0.63
C ASP A 2 6.65 -18.52 0.99
N ALA A 3 7.30 -19.33 0.16
CA ALA A 3 8.69 -19.73 0.39
C ALA A 3 9.67 -18.53 0.43
N TRP A 4 9.41 -17.50 -0.37
CA TRP A 4 10.21 -16.27 -0.37
C TRP A 4 9.95 -15.42 0.87
N ILE A 5 8.69 -15.37 1.31
CA ILE A 5 8.29 -14.69 2.55
C ILE A 5 9.02 -15.35 3.73
N ALA A 6 8.91 -16.67 3.87
CA ALA A 6 9.53 -17.42 4.95
C ALA A 6 11.05 -17.24 5.00
N LYS A 7 11.72 -17.32 3.83
CA LYS A 7 13.17 -17.08 3.72
C LYS A 7 13.54 -15.68 4.22
N ARG A 8 12.85 -14.64 3.76
CA ARG A 8 13.14 -13.25 4.15
C ARG A 8 12.86 -13.00 5.63
N GLU A 9 11.77 -13.54 6.16
CA GLU A 9 11.46 -13.43 7.60
C GLU A 9 12.55 -14.10 8.45
N GLN A 10 13.06 -15.25 8.02
CA GLN A 10 14.19 -15.92 8.67
C GLN A 10 15.49 -15.10 8.59
N GLU A 11 15.81 -14.54 7.43
CA GLU A 11 17.04 -13.75 7.21
C GLU A 11 17.04 -12.41 7.96
N THR A 12 15.87 -11.78 8.08
CA THR A 12 15.74 -10.43 8.64
C THR A 12 15.26 -10.41 10.09
N GLY A 13 14.61 -11.48 10.55
CA GLY A 13 13.88 -11.52 11.82
C GLY A 13 12.64 -10.61 11.86
N LEU A 14 12.29 -9.97 10.75
CA LEU A 14 11.16 -9.06 10.66
C LEU A 14 9.96 -9.79 10.05
N PRO A 15 8.77 -9.75 10.69
CA PRO A 15 7.57 -10.33 10.11
C PRO A 15 7.20 -9.63 8.80
N ASN A 16 6.51 -10.35 7.92
CA ASN A 16 6.04 -9.82 6.67
C ASN A 16 5.12 -8.61 6.92
N PRO A 17 5.43 -7.42 6.37
CA PRO A 17 4.57 -6.25 6.52
C PRO A 17 3.15 -6.52 6.05
N MET A 18 2.94 -7.35 5.02
CA MET A 18 1.60 -7.68 4.54
C MET A 18 0.66 -8.28 5.60
N THR A 19 1.21 -8.91 6.65
CA THR A 19 0.41 -9.53 7.73
C THR A 19 0.28 -8.65 8.97
N THR A 20 1.08 -7.59 9.08
CA THR A 20 1.16 -6.72 10.26
C THR A 20 0.81 -5.25 9.96
N GLN A 21 0.69 -4.90 8.68
CA GLN A 21 0.41 -3.55 8.20
C GLN A 21 -1.08 -3.22 8.42
N GLY A 22 -1.37 -2.65 9.59
CA GLY A 22 -2.68 -2.07 9.94
C GLY A 22 -2.90 -0.71 9.29
N ASP A 23 -2.97 0.36 10.10
CA ASP A 23 -3.26 1.74 9.69
C ASP A 23 -2.09 2.43 8.96
N TRP A 24 -1.56 1.81 7.90
CA TRP A 24 -0.38 2.31 7.17
C TRP A 24 -0.57 3.69 6.54
N HIS A 25 -1.82 4.05 6.27
CA HIS A 25 -2.22 5.35 5.74
C HIS A 25 -2.30 6.45 6.82
N GLY A 26 -1.89 6.16 8.07
CA GLY A 26 -1.78 7.13 9.15
C GLY A 26 -3.11 7.52 9.81
N ILE A 27 -4.18 6.74 9.59
CA ILE A 27 -5.51 7.01 10.17
C ILE A 27 -5.87 5.85 11.08
N ALA A 28 -5.93 6.13 12.37
CA ALA A 28 -6.13 5.11 13.39
C ALA A 28 -7.51 4.43 13.28
N GLY A 29 -7.53 3.11 13.46
CA GLY A 29 -8.75 2.32 13.61
C GLY A 29 -9.48 1.97 12.31
N VAL A 30 -8.85 2.15 11.15
CA VAL A 30 -9.45 1.81 9.84
C VAL A 30 -8.99 0.42 9.38
N GLY A 31 -7.75 0.06 9.69
CA GLY A 31 -7.08 -1.12 9.17
C GLY A 31 -6.88 -1.01 7.64
N PRO A 32 -6.74 -2.14 6.93
CA PRO A 32 -6.66 -2.13 5.48
C PRO A 32 -7.97 -1.59 4.87
N PHE A 33 -7.85 -0.73 3.86
CA PHE A 33 -9.01 -0.25 3.10
C PHE A 33 -9.77 -1.42 2.47
N GLN A 34 -11.09 -1.43 2.66
CA GLN A 34 -11.96 -2.49 2.15
C GLN A 34 -12.45 -2.22 0.72
N THR A 35 -12.41 -0.96 0.28
CA THR A 35 -12.85 -0.56 -1.05
C THR A 35 -11.94 0.49 -1.67
N SER A 36 -11.91 0.53 -3.01
CA SER A 36 -11.18 1.55 -3.76
C SER A 36 -11.71 2.97 -3.49
N GLN A 37 -13.03 3.11 -3.29
CA GLN A 37 -13.64 4.41 -2.97
C GLN A 37 -13.14 4.93 -1.62
N GLN A 38 -13.06 4.08 -0.61
CA GLN A 38 -12.51 4.45 0.69
C GLN A 38 -11.06 4.93 0.58
N ALA A 39 -10.22 4.21 -0.19
CA ALA A 39 -8.83 4.62 -0.42
C ALA A 39 -8.72 5.96 -1.15
N TYR A 40 -9.61 6.20 -2.13
CA TYR A 40 -9.68 7.46 -2.86
C TYR A 40 -10.15 8.61 -1.95
N ASP A 41 -11.23 8.44 -1.19
CA ASP A 41 -11.74 9.50 -0.32
C ASP A 41 -10.76 9.85 0.80
N THR A 42 -9.95 8.87 1.22
CA THR A 42 -9.03 9.02 2.34
C THR A 42 -7.67 9.58 1.93
N LEU A 43 -7.05 9.03 0.89
CA LEU A 43 -5.69 9.38 0.45
C LEU A 43 -5.62 9.92 -0.97
N TYR A 44 -6.76 10.06 -1.66
CA TYR A 44 -6.82 10.40 -3.09
C TYR A 44 -6.06 9.42 -3.98
N ILE A 45 -5.87 8.18 -3.50
CA ILE A 45 -5.23 7.10 -4.26
C ILE A 45 -6.07 6.81 -5.50
N GLY A 46 -5.46 6.92 -6.68
CA GLY A 46 -6.13 6.71 -7.96
C GLY A 46 -6.80 7.96 -8.54
N GLY A 47 -6.58 9.14 -7.96
CA GLY A 47 -7.17 10.37 -8.50
C GLY A 47 -6.69 10.75 -9.89
N VAL A 48 -7.63 11.21 -10.72
CA VAL A 48 -7.38 11.57 -12.13
C VAL A 48 -6.29 12.64 -12.29
N GLY A 49 -6.20 13.60 -11.36
CA GLY A 49 -5.15 14.62 -11.37
C GLY A 49 -3.76 14.03 -11.17
N GLN A 50 -3.62 13.13 -10.19
CA GLN A 50 -2.35 12.47 -9.91
C GLN A 50 -1.97 11.46 -11.01
N ALA A 51 -2.94 10.73 -11.54
CA ALA A 51 -2.74 9.86 -12.70
C ALA A 51 -2.22 10.63 -13.92
N ARG A 52 -2.81 11.80 -14.23
CA ARG A 52 -2.35 12.66 -15.32
C ARG A 52 -0.92 13.15 -15.10
N LYS A 53 -0.56 13.54 -13.87
CA LYS A 53 0.81 13.95 -13.53
C LYS A 53 1.82 12.82 -13.74
N LEU A 54 1.55 11.63 -13.19
CA LEU A 54 2.41 10.45 -13.33
C LEU A 54 2.56 10.03 -14.80
N GLN A 55 1.48 10.04 -15.57
CA GLN A 55 1.52 9.73 -17.00
C GLN A 55 2.33 10.77 -17.80
N ALA A 56 2.27 12.04 -17.44
CA ALA A 56 3.07 13.07 -18.09
C ALA A 56 4.56 12.91 -17.76
N GLU A 57 4.90 12.53 -16.52
CA GLU A 57 6.28 12.26 -16.10
C GLU A 57 6.86 11.02 -16.78
N ALA A 58 6.08 9.93 -16.91
CA ALA A 58 6.53 8.70 -17.57
C ALA A 58 6.74 8.84 -19.10
N ARG A 59 6.27 9.92 -19.71
CA ARG A 59 6.44 10.23 -21.14
C ARG A 59 7.62 11.17 -21.42
N LYS A 60 8.33 11.60 -20.38
CA LYS A 60 9.59 12.35 -20.50
C LYS A 60 10.76 11.39 -20.63
#